data_AF-A0A975DY42-F1
#
_entry.id   AF-A0A975DY42-F1
#
_cell.length_a   1.000
_cell.length_b   1.000
_cell.length_c   1.000
_cell.angle_alpha   90.00
_cell.angle_beta   90.00
_cell.angle_gamma   90.00
#
_symmetry.space_group_name_H-M   'P 1'
#
loop_
_entity.id
_entity.type
_entity.pdbx_description
1 polymer ?
#
loop_
_entity_poly.entity_id
_entity_poly.type
_entity_poly.pdbx_seq_one_letter_code
_entity_poly.pdbx_strand_id
1 'polypeptide(L)' 'MKKASAEALMQKLLALSHAMDQVCAQIDQLESDEEKAQLRRGMSGMLADVYTELMRPLIQQYPELDPDTPASEG' A
#
# COMPACT_ATOMS: atom_id res chain seq x y z
N MET A 1 4.44 0.84 -20.08
CA MET A 1 5.53 0.35 -19.20
C MET A 1 5.92 -1.05 -19.66
N LYS A 2 7.14 -1.54 -19.35
CA LYS A 2 7.50 -2.96 -19.57
C LYS A 2 7.08 -3.78 -18.34
N LYS A 3 6.66 -5.04 -18.51
CA LYS A 3 6.22 -5.91 -17.40
C LYS A 3 7.26 -6.02 -16.28
N ALA A 4 8.53 -6.24 -16.60
CA ALA A 4 9.60 -6.28 -15.59
C ALA A 4 9.74 -4.97 -14.78
N SER A 5 9.48 -3.82 -15.39
CA SER A 5 9.45 -2.53 -14.68
C SER A 5 8.22 -2.40 -13.79
N ALA A 6 7.07 -2.93 -14.24
CA ALA A 6 5.84 -2.97 -13.47
C ALA A 6 5.98 -3.88 -12.24
N GLU A 7 6.57 -5.06 -12.39
CA GLU A 7 6.91 -5.97 -11.29
C GLU A 7 7.84 -5.31 -10.28
N ALA A 8 8.94 -4.69 -10.74
CA ALA A 8 9.88 -4.01 -9.86
C ALA A 8 9.23 -2.83 -9.12
N LEU A 9 8.31 -2.10 -9.77
CA LEU A 9 7.56 -1.03 -9.14
C LEU A 9 6.55 -1.57 -8.11
N MET A 10 5.80 -2.62 -8.44
CA MET A 10 4.88 -3.27 -7.51
C MET A 10 5.60 -3.77 -6.25
N GLN A 11 6.76 -4.40 -6.38
CA GLN A 11 7.58 -4.84 -5.24
C GLN A 11 7.97 -3.68 -4.31
N LYS A 12 8.29 -2.50 -4.89
CA LYS A 12 8.59 -1.31 -4.09
C LYS A 12 7.34 -0.74 -3.40
N LEU A 13 6.19 -0.77 -4.07
CA LEU A 13 4.92 -0.33 -3.50
C LEU A 13 4.48 -1.23 -2.35
N LEU A 14 4.67 -2.54 -2.47
CA LEU A 14 4.40 -3.50 -1.39
C LEU A 14 5.33 -3.28 -0.19
N ALA A 15 6.63 -3.06 -0.43
CA ALA A 15 7.57 -2.73 0.64
C ALA A 15 7.20 -1.41 1.35
N LEU A 16 6.73 -0.41 0.60
CA LEU A 16 6.21 0.84 1.18
C LEU A 16 4.96 0.56 2.01
N SER A 17 3.98 -0.20 1.50
CA SER A 17 2.77 -0.57 2.23
C SER A 17 3.12 -1.22 3.57
N HIS A 18 4.04 -2.18 3.57
CA HIS A 18 4.47 -2.85 4.80
C HIS A 18 5.12 -1.90 5.81
N ALA A 19 5.96 -0.97 5.34
CA ALA A 19 6.53 0.06 6.22
C ALA A 19 5.44 0.97 6.80
N MET A 20 4.42 1.32 6.01
CA MET A 20 3.28 2.11 6.48
C MET A 20 2.43 1.37 7.50
N ASP A 21 2.24 0.05 7.35
CA ASP A 21 1.55 -0.78 8.34
C ASP A 21 2.26 -0.76 9.69
N GLN A 22 3.60 -0.77 9.68
CA GLN A 22 4.39 -0.64 10.91
C GLN A 22 4.18 0.73 11.56
N VAL A 23 4.10 1.81 10.77
CA VAL A 23 3.81 3.15 11.30
C VAL A 23 2.39 3.21 11.89
N CYS A 24 1.38 2.65 11.21
CA CYS A 24 0.03 2.48 11.76
C CYS A 24 0.06 1.79 13.12
N ALA A 25 0.77 0.68 13.22
CA ALA A 25 0.88 -0.09 14.46
C ALA A 25 1.54 0.70 15.60
N GLN A 26 2.50 1.58 15.30
CA GLN A 26 3.10 2.47 16.31
C GLN A 26 2.16 3.60 16.72
N ILE A 27 1.41 4.19 15.78
CA ILE A 27 0.39 5.20 16.10
C ILE A 27 -0.65 4.59 17.04
N ASP A 28 -1.04 3.34 16.81
CA ASP A 28 -2.06 2.66 17.61
C ASP A 28 -1.64 2.46 19.08
N GLN A 29 -0.33 2.45 19.35
CA GLN A 29 0.26 2.34 20.68
C GLN A 29 0.34 3.67 21.45
N LEU A 30 0.01 4.81 20.83
CA LEU A 30 -0.03 6.10 21.54
C LEU A 30 -1.09 6.10 22.64
N GLU A 31 -0.95 6.97 23.64
CA GLU A 31 -1.94 7.07 24.72
C GLU A 31 -3.11 7.98 24.36
N SER A 32 -2.86 9.04 23.60
CA SER A 32 -3.87 10.04 23.22
C SER A 32 -4.64 9.64 21.96
N ASP A 33 -5.95 9.45 22.10
CA ASP A 33 -6.84 9.21 20.96
C ASP A 33 -6.89 10.40 19.99
N GLU A 34 -6.68 11.61 20.49
CA GLU A 34 -6.62 12.81 19.65
C GLU A 34 -5.38 12.80 18.76
N GLU A 35 -4.21 12.48 19.32
CA GLU A 35 -2.96 12.36 18.55
C GLU A 35 -3.05 11.22 17.52
N LYS A 36 -3.62 10.08 17.90
CA LYS A 36 -3.91 8.98 16.96
C LYS A 36 -4.76 9.45 15.80
N ALA A 37 -5.86 10.14 16.07
CA ALA A 37 -6.79 10.59 15.05
C ALA A 37 -6.14 11.59 14.08
N GLN A 38 -5.32 12.52 14.60
CA GLN A 38 -4.58 13.47 13.78
C GLN A 38 -3.58 12.78 12.85
N LEU A 39 -2.76 11.87 13.39
CA LEU A 39 -1.74 11.15 12.61
C LEU A 39 -2.36 10.21 11.58
N ARG A 40 -3.37 9.42 11.98
CA ARG A 40 -4.08 8.51 11.06
C ARG A 40 -4.71 9.28 9.91
N ARG A 41 -5.32 10.45 10.16
CA ARG A 41 -5.97 11.25 9.10
C ARG A 41 -4.97 11.67 8.02
N GLY A 42 -3.77 12.11 8.41
CA GLY A 42 -2.71 12.43 7.45
C GLY A 42 -2.25 11.22 6.64
N MET A 43 -2.11 10.07 7.32
CA MET A 43 -1.67 8.82 6.68
C MET A 43 -2.70 8.22 5.72
N SER A 44 -3.98 8.22 6.08
CA SER A 44 -5.03 7.61 5.25
C SER A 44 -5.14 8.24 3.87
N GLY A 45 -4.92 9.56 3.76
CA GLY A 45 -4.90 10.25 2.47
C GLY A 45 -3.75 9.75 1.58
N MET A 46 -2.54 9.71 2.13
CA MET A 46 -1.37 9.23 1.40
C MET A 46 -1.51 7.76 0.97
N LEU A 47 -2.03 6.89 1.82
CA LEU A 47 -2.28 5.48 1.48
C LEU A 47 -3.32 5.34 0.37
N ALA A 48 -4.39 6.14 0.41
CA ALA A 48 -5.39 6.16 -0.64
C ALA A 48 -4.79 6.61 -1.98
N ASP A 49 -3.97 7.66 -1.98
CA ASP A 49 -3.31 8.15 -3.21
C ASP A 49 -2.35 7.12 -3.79
N VAL A 50 -1.53 6.47 -2.96
CA VAL A 50 -0.62 5.39 -3.41
C VAL A 50 -1.41 4.24 -4.04
N TYR A 51 -2.50 3.81 -3.42
CA TYR A 51 -3.31 2.74 -3.97
C TYR A 51 -3.99 3.16 -5.28
N THR A 52 -4.67 4.30 -5.29
CA THR A 52 -5.52 4.74 -6.41
C THR A 52 -4.73 5.21 -7.63
N GLU A 53 -3.64 5.93 -7.42
CA GLU A 53 -2.86 6.56 -8.49
C GLU A 53 -1.68 5.71 -8.96
N LEU A 54 -1.17 4.80 -8.12
CA LEU A 54 -0.01 3.96 -8.47
C LEU A 54 -0.37 2.48 -8.59
N MET A 55 -0.88 1.86 -7.53
CA MET A 55 -1.11 0.40 -7.53
C MET A 55 -2.24 -0.01 -8.47
N ARG A 56 -3.38 0.68 -8.45
CA ARG A 56 -4.56 0.33 -9.23
C ARG A 56 -4.31 0.38 -10.74
N PRO A 57 -3.67 1.42 -11.33
CA PRO A 57 -3.32 1.42 -12.75
C PRO A 57 -2.36 0.29 -13.13
N LEU A 58 -1.42 -0.04 -12.23
CA LEU A 58 -0.49 -1.16 -12.38
C LEU A 58 -1.22 -2.50 -12.48
N ILE A 59 -2.15 -2.75 -11.56
CA ILE A 59 -2.99 -3.96 -11.52
C ILE A 59 -3.91 -4.02 -12.75
N GLN A 60 -4.52 -2.91 -13.15
CA GLN A 60 -5.36 -2.86 -14.35
C GLN A 60 -4.58 -3.22 -15.63
N GLN A 61 -3.31 -2.83 -15.70
CA GLN A 61 -2.45 -3.15 -16.84
C GLN A 61 -1.87 -4.57 -16.76
N TYR A 62 -1.59 -5.07 -15.55
CA TYR A 62 -1.01 -6.37 -15.27
C TYR A 62 -1.75 -7.03 -14.11
N PRO A 63 -2.93 -7.65 -14.36
CA PRO A 63 -3.78 -8.21 -13.30
C PRO A 63 -3.10 -9.30 -12.48
N GLU A 64 -2.13 -10.00 -13.06
CA GLU A 64 -1.32 -11.01 -12.37
C GLU A 64 -0.40 -10.45 -11.27
N LEU A 65 -0.26 -9.13 -11.19
CA LEU A 65 0.52 -8.44 -10.15
C LEU A 65 -0.33 -8.03 -8.95
N ASP A 66 -1.64 -8.30 -8.97
CA ASP A 66 -2.54 -7.99 -7.86
C ASP A 66 -2.14 -8.79 -6.60
N PRO A 67 -1.71 -8.12 -5.51
CA PRO A 67 -1.34 -8.79 -4.28
C PRO A 67 -2.53 -9.47 -3.58
N ASP A 68 -3.76 -9.05 -3.90
CA ASP A 68 -4.99 -9.59 -3.30
C ASP A 68 -5.56 -10.76 -4.12
N THR A 69 -5.04 -11.01 -5.32
CA THR A 69 -5.43 -12.18 -6.10
C THR A 69 -4.69 -13.40 -5.54
N PRO A 70 -5.41 -14.43 -5.03
CA PRO A 70 -4.76 -15.64 -4.54
C PRO A 70 -3.96 -16.26 -5.68
N ALA A 71 -2.69 -16.56 -5.40
CA ALA A 71 -1.87 -17.31 -6.34
C ALA A 71 -2.65 -18.57 -6.73
N SER A 72 -3.07 -18.66 -8.00
CA SER A 72 -3.72 -19.85 -8.50
C SER A 72 -2.70 -20.97 -8.39
N GLU A 73 -2.88 -21.85 -7.39
CA GLU A 73 -2.11 -23.07 -7.26
C GLU A 73 -2.29 -23.87 -8.56
N GLY A 74 -1.20 -23.95 -9.34
CA GLY A 74 -1.09 -24.75 -10.55
C GLY A 74 -0.25 -25.99 -10.29
#